data_AF-A0A3S0I4W4-F1
#
_entry.id   AF-A0A3S0I4W4-F1
#
_cell.length_a   1.000
_cell.length_b   1.000
_cell.length_c   1.000
_cell.angle_alpha   90.00
_cell.angle_beta   90.00
_cell.angle_gamma   90.00
#
_symmetry.space_group_name_H-M   'P 1'
#
loop_
_entity.id
_entity.type
_entity.pdbx_description
1 polymer ?
#
loop_
_entity_poly.entity_id
_entity_poly.type
_entity_poly.pdbx_seq_one_letter_code
_entity_poly.pdbx_strand_id
1 'polypeptide(L)' 'WAAMDQTVPFGGVKQSGNGRDKSHHSLEEYSDLKSVWMSLSP' A
#
# COMPACT_ATOMS: atom_id res chain seq x y z
N TRP A 1 18.49 6.87 -12.39
CA TRP A 1 18.19 6.94 -10.95
C TRP A 1 17.09 5.97 -10.49
N ALA A 2 16.53 5.11 -11.36
CA ALA A 2 15.50 4.12 -11.00
C ALA A 2 16.05 2.67 -10.95
N ALA A 3 17.17 2.46 -10.26
CA ALA A 3 17.83 1.14 -10.16
C ALA A 3 17.73 0.56 -8.74
N MET A 4 16.59 0.73 -8.08
CA MET A 4 16.31 0.10 -6.79
C MET A 4 15.12 -0.84 -6.94
N ASP A 5 15.23 -2.02 -6.33
CA ASP A 5 14.22 -3.06 -6.33
C ASP A 5 12.85 -2.51 -5.87
N GLN A 6 11.81 -2.76 -6.67
CA GLN A 6 10.44 -2.28 -6.43
C GLN A 6 9.66 -3.17 -5.46
N THR A 7 10.17 -4.36 -5.15
CA THR A 7 9.50 -5.34 -4.27
C THR A 7 9.78 -5.09 -2.80
N VAL A 8 10.84 -4.35 -2.48
CA VAL A 8 11.24 -4.05 -1.10
C VAL A 8 10.68 -2.70 -0.65
N PRO A 9 10.06 -2.62 0.54
CA PRO A 9 9.49 -1.38 1.05
C PRO A 9 10.61 -0.40 1.45
N PHE A 10 10.49 0.86 1.02
CA PHE A 10 11.39 1.95 1.40
C PHE A 10 10.64 2.96 2.27
N GLY A 11 11.25 3.43 3.36
CA GLY A 11 10.67 4.51 4.14
C GLY A 11 11.49 4.86 5.38
N GLY A 12 11.14 5.99 5.97
CA GLY A 12 11.87 6.58 7.09
C GLY A 12 11.56 5.94 8.45
N VAL A 13 12.31 6.35 9.47
CA VAL A 13 12.03 6.07 10.88
C VAL A 13 12.09 7.37 11.71
N LYS A 14 11.24 7.50 12.73
CA LYS A 14 11.16 8.67 13.63
C LYS A 14 10.74 9.95 12.90
N GLN A 15 11.51 11.03 12.98
CA GLN A 15 11.15 12.34 12.41
C GLN A 15 11.22 12.40 10.87
N SER A 16 11.74 11.37 10.20
CA SER A 16 11.76 11.32 8.73
C SER A 16 10.39 11.00 8.11
N GLY A 17 9.35 10.78 8.91
CA GLY A 17 7.97 10.54 8.46
C GLY A 17 7.46 9.11 8.67
N ASN A 18 6.16 8.95 8.50
CA ASN A 18 5.42 7.69 8.61
C ASN A 18 4.90 7.30 7.21
N GLY A 19 4.99 6.02 6.83
CA GLY A 19 4.61 5.50 5.51
C GLY A 19 5.74 4.69 4.86
N ARG A 20 5.41 3.79 3.92
CA ARG A 20 6.42 3.13 3.06
C ARG A 20 6.04 3.25 1.59
N ASP A 21 6.99 3.74 0.80
CA ASP A 21 6.92 3.72 -0.65
C ASP A 21 7.50 2.41 -1.20
N LYS A 22 6.92 1.92 -2.30
CA LYS A 22 7.23 0.65 -2.97
C LYS A 22 6.72 -0.58 -2.21
N SER A 23 6.66 -1.72 -2.90
CA SER A 23 6.06 -2.98 -2.39
C SER A 23 4.54 -2.94 -2.21
N HIS A 24 3.95 -4.08 -1.83
CA HIS A 24 2.52 -4.23 -1.55
C HIS A 24 2.03 -3.31 -0.43
N HIS A 25 2.91 -2.92 0.50
CA HIS A 25 2.57 -2.02 1.60
C HIS A 25 2.09 -0.64 1.10
N SER A 26 2.60 -0.16 -0.03
CA SER A 26 2.11 1.11 -0.61
C SER A 26 0.69 0.99 -1.18
N LEU A 27 0.23 -0.22 -1.54
CA LEU A 27 -1.13 -0.38 -2.06
C LEU A 27 -2.18 -0.04 -0.99
N GLU A 28 -1.90 -0.35 0.27
CA GLU A 28 -2.77 0.00 1.42
C GLU A 28 -2.81 1.52 1.67
N GLU A 29 -1.76 2.26 1.29
CA GLU A 29 -1.66 3.71 1.51
C GLU A 29 -2.33 4.52 0.38
N TYR A 30 -2.55 3.91 -0.79
CA TYR A 30 -3.17 4.53 -1.97
C TYR A 30 -4.54 3.94 -2.36
N SER A 31 -5.04 2.93 -1.64
CA SER A 31 -6.35 2.34 -1.92
C SER A 31 -7.12 1.98 -0.66
N ASP A 32 -8.43 2.19 -0.69
CA ASP A 32 -9.32 1.86 0.42
C ASP A 32 -10.09 0.56 0.14
N LEU A 33 -10.17 -0.33 1.14
CA LEU A 33 -10.97 -1.55 1.06
C LEU A 33 -12.44 -1.26 1.38
N LYS A 34 -13.33 -1.45 0.40
CA LYS A 34 -14.78 -1.38 0.59
C LYS A 34 -15.41 -2.77 0.45
N SER A 35 -16.02 -3.26 1.53
CA SER A 35 -16.78 -4.52 1.51
C SER A 35 -18.22 -4.30 1.04
N VAL A 36 -18.64 -5.04 0.01
CA VAL A 36 -20.02 -5.04 -0.51
C VAL A 36 -20.55 -6.45 -0.52
N TRP A 37 -21.71 -6.66 0.10
CA TRP A 37 -22.41 -7.95 0.13
C TRP A 37 -23.53 -7.94 -0.91
N MET A 38 -23.59 -8.96 -1.75
CA MET A 38 -24.60 -9.08 -2.81
C MET A 38 -25.33 -10.42 -2.66
N SER A 39 -26.65 -10.39 -2.61
CA SER A 39 -27.49 -11.60 -2.71
C SER A 39 -27.65 -11.96 -4.19
N LEU A 40 -27.39 -13.22 -4.53
CA LEU A 40 -27.53 -13.72 -5.90
C LEU A 40 -28.91 -14.36 -6.16
N SER A 41 -29.76 -14.46 -5.13
CA SER A 41 -31.13 -14.96 -5.24
C SER A 41 -32.14 -13.92 -4.76
N PRO A 42 -33.34 -13.86 -5.38
CA PRO A 42 -34.46 -13.04 -4.89
C PRO A 42 -34.89 -13.39 -3.47
#